data_AF-A0A4Q3WBV7-F1
#
_entry.id   AF-A0A4Q3WBV7-F1
#
_cell.length_a   1.000
_cell.length_b   1.000
_cell.length_c   1.000
_cell.angle_alpha   90.00
_cell.angle_beta   90.00
_cell.angle_gamma   90.00
#
_symmetry.space_group_name_H-M   'P 1'
#
loop_
_entity.id
_entity.type
_entity.pdbx_description
1 polymer ?
#
loop_
_entity_poly.entity_id
_entity_poly.type
_entity_poly.pdbx_seq_one_letter_code
_entity_poly.pdbx_strand_id
1 'polypeptide(L)'
;MSDACDHCYAETWAKRLGEDLWGANSERRFFSDAHWKEPLKWDREARESKTRRRVFCASMADVFENRKDLIPHRLRLLELIAVTPYLDWLLLTKRIHLVRKQLPRGYELPSNVWLGATVENQETAGKRLKYLLEFDTPAVRFLSCEPLLGPLDLRPWLQRGTAGTRVDWVIAGGESGPGSRPMEPQWPDNLRMQCNEAGVAFHFKQWGH
;
A
#
# COMPACT_ATOMS: atom_id res chain seq x y z
N MET A 1 -1.55 -9.87 -13.85
CA MET A 1 -2.48 -9.06 -13.03
C MET A 1 -2.50 -9.65 -11.62
N SER A 2 -3.07 -8.96 -10.63
CA SER A 2 -3.20 -9.50 -9.26
C SER A 2 -4.64 -9.91 -9.04
N ASP A 3 -4.88 -11.00 -8.31
CA ASP A 3 -6.24 -11.48 -8.00
C ASP A 3 -7.04 -10.46 -7.17
N ALA A 4 -6.37 -9.54 -6.44
CA ALA A 4 -7.02 -8.38 -5.80
C ALA A 4 -7.55 -7.32 -6.78
N CYS A 5 -7.22 -7.41 -8.07
CA CYS A 5 -7.80 -6.52 -9.07
C CYS A 5 -9.13 -7.05 -9.60
N ASP A 6 -9.36 -8.36 -9.52
CA ASP A 6 -10.61 -8.98 -9.93
C ASP A 6 -11.67 -8.56 -8.89
N HIS A 7 -12.74 -7.89 -9.32
CA HIS A 7 -13.79 -7.32 -8.45
C HIS A 7 -13.36 -6.16 -7.55
N CYS A 8 -12.25 -5.47 -7.88
CA CYS A 8 -11.80 -4.34 -7.08
C CYS A 8 -12.78 -3.16 -7.15
N TYR A 9 -13.06 -2.52 -6.00
CA TYR A 9 -13.94 -1.34 -5.92
C TYR A 9 -13.56 -0.23 -6.92
N ALA A 10 -12.26 -0.07 -7.21
CA ALA A 10 -11.76 0.90 -8.18
C ALA A 10 -12.26 0.61 -9.61
N GLU A 11 -12.39 -0.67 -9.98
CA GLU A 11 -12.96 -1.08 -11.26
C GLU A 11 -14.46 -0.78 -11.32
N THR A 12 -15.21 -1.08 -10.24
CA THR A 12 -16.63 -0.75 -10.15
C THR A 12 -16.87 0.76 -10.22
N TRP A 13 -16.01 1.56 -9.59
CA TRP A 13 -16.10 3.01 -9.61
C TRP A 13 -15.80 3.59 -11.00
N ALA A 14 -14.80 3.05 -11.70
CA ALA A 14 -14.51 3.41 -13.09
C ALA A 14 -15.70 3.10 -14.02
N LYS A 15 -16.30 1.90 -13.91
CA LYS A 15 -17.50 1.52 -14.67
C LYS A 15 -18.68 2.46 -14.40
N ARG A 16 -18.86 2.90 -13.15
CA ARG A 16 -19.93 3.85 -12.76
C ARG A 16 -19.75 5.23 -13.38
N LEU A 17 -18.51 5.67 -13.58
CA LEU A 17 -18.21 6.94 -14.25
C LEU A 17 -18.32 6.85 -15.78
N GLY A 18 -18.58 5.66 -16.35
CA GLY A 18 -18.79 5.48 -17.79
C GLY A 18 -17.53 5.61 -18.63
N GLU A 19 -16.34 5.46 -18.04
CA GLU A 19 -15.06 5.65 -18.73
C GLU A 19 -14.22 4.37 -18.73
N ASP A 20 -13.58 4.07 -19.87
CA ASP A 20 -12.70 2.91 -20.09
C ASP A 20 -11.30 3.12 -19.48
N LEU A 21 -11.26 3.51 -18.19
CA LEU A 21 -10.04 3.90 -17.47
C LEU A 21 -9.22 2.70 -16.98
N TRP A 22 -9.72 1.48 -17.15
CA TRP A 22 -9.11 0.27 -16.61
C TRP A 22 -8.43 -0.55 -17.70
N GLY A 23 -7.13 -0.77 -17.53
CA GLY A 23 -6.34 -1.54 -18.48
C GLY A 23 -4.94 -0.99 -18.69
N ALA A 24 -4.09 -1.79 -19.34
CA ALA A 24 -2.72 -1.40 -19.64
C ALA A 24 -2.65 -0.18 -20.57
N ASN A 25 -3.63 -0.05 -21.47
CA ASN A 25 -3.65 0.96 -22.53
C ASN A 25 -4.54 2.17 -22.21
N SER A 26 -5.33 2.14 -21.14
CA SER A 26 -6.18 3.26 -20.74
C SER A 26 -5.35 4.44 -20.25
N GLU A 27 -5.83 5.65 -20.52
CA GLU A 27 -5.24 6.86 -19.94
C GLU A 27 -5.45 6.89 -18.42
N ARG A 28 -4.46 7.45 -17.70
CA ARG A 28 -4.56 7.65 -16.25
C ARG A 28 -5.04 9.07 -15.99
N ARG A 29 -6.01 9.20 -15.08
CA ARG A 29 -6.47 10.52 -14.61
C ARG A 29 -5.70 10.93 -13.37
N PHE A 30 -5.40 12.22 -13.30
CA PHE A 30 -4.69 12.81 -12.18
C PHE A 30 -5.53 13.91 -11.55
N PHE A 31 -5.36 14.10 -10.24
CA PHE A 31 -5.93 15.26 -9.57
C PHE A 31 -5.29 16.56 -10.05
N SER A 32 -6.05 17.65 -9.91
CA SER A 32 -5.61 18.99 -10.27
C SER A 32 -4.45 19.47 -9.40
N ASP A 33 -3.72 20.48 -9.86
CA ASP A 33 -2.62 21.09 -9.10
C ASP A 33 -3.06 21.66 -7.74
N ALA A 34 -4.33 22.04 -7.59
CA ALA A 34 -4.87 22.47 -6.31
C ALA A 34 -4.80 21.34 -5.28
N HIS A 35 -5.18 20.12 -5.67
CA HIS A 35 -5.14 18.95 -4.80
C HIS A 35 -3.69 18.59 -4.40
N TRP A 36 -2.74 18.69 -5.33
CA TRP A 36 -1.31 18.46 -5.04
C TRP A 36 -0.70 19.46 -4.04
N LYS A 37 -1.38 20.58 -3.75
CA LYS A 37 -0.95 21.56 -2.74
C LYS A 37 -1.56 21.29 -1.36
N GLU A 38 -2.59 20.47 -1.24
CA GLU A 38 -3.24 20.17 0.04
C GLU A 38 -2.28 19.54 1.06
N PRO A 39 -1.37 18.60 0.69
CA PRO A 39 -0.43 18.04 1.64
C PRO A 39 0.52 19.07 2.24
N LEU A 40 0.88 20.13 1.51
CA LEU A 40 1.69 21.23 2.05
C LEU A 40 0.97 21.96 3.19
N LYS A 41 -0.37 22.09 3.10
CA LYS A 41 -1.19 22.65 4.18
C LYS A 41 -1.27 21.69 5.36
N TRP A 42 -1.53 20.41 5.11
CA TRP A 42 -1.61 19.39 6.16
C TRP A 42 -0.30 19.23 6.92
N ASP A 43 0.84 19.34 6.23
CA ASP A 43 2.17 19.28 6.84
C ASP A 43 2.39 20.44 7.82
N ARG A 44 2.03 21.68 7.43
CA ARG A 44 2.09 22.84 8.33
C ARG A 44 1.23 22.64 9.57
N GLU A 45 -0.01 22.18 9.39
CA GLU A 45 -0.92 21.89 10.52
C GLU A 45 -0.39 20.77 11.41
N ALA A 46 0.17 19.71 10.84
CA ALA A 46 0.77 18.60 11.57
C ALA A 46 1.99 19.04 12.40
N ARG A 47 2.81 19.93 11.82
CA ARG A 47 3.95 20.54 12.51
C ARG A 47 3.51 21.42 13.69
N GLU A 48 2.51 22.27 13.49
CA GLU A 48 1.99 23.18 14.52
C GLU A 48 1.31 22.42 15.67
N SER A 49 0.49 21.41 15.34
CA SER A 49 -0.19 20.57 16.31
C SER A 49 0.69 19.47 16.92
N LYS A 50 1.93 19.33 16.46
CA LYS A 50 2.87 18.24 16.83
C LYS A 50 2.26 16.84 16.69
N THR A 51 1.30 16.68 15.79
CA THR A 51 0.58 15.43 15.56
C THR A 51 0.69 15.05 14.10
N ARG A 52 1.38 13.94 13.82
CA ARG A 52 1.58 13.43 12.46
C ARG A 52 0.25 12.91 11.90
N ARG A 53 0.02 13.15 10.61
CA ARG A 53 -1.16 12.64 9.89
C ARG A 53 -0.73 11.57 8.89
N ARG A 54 -1.53 10.50 8.79
CA ARG A 54 -1.34 9.45 7.78
C ARG A 54 -2.04 9.84 6.49
N VAL A 55 -1.30 9.86 5.39
CA VAL A 55 -1.79 10.17 4.04
C VAL A 55 -1.71 8.91 3.20
N PHE A 56 -2.87 8.35 2.83
CA PHE A 56 -2.93 7.23 1.90
C PHE A 56 -2.86 7.75 0.46
N CYS A 57 -1.73 7.52 -0.20
CA CYS A 57 -1.49 8.03 -1.54
C CYS A 57 -2.02 7.05 -2.60
N ALA A 58 -2.53 7.59 -3.71
CA ALA A 58 -2.93 6.82 -4.87
C ALA A 58 -3.95 5.71 -4.54
N SER A 59 -5.01 6.04 -3.78
CA SER A 59 -6.01 5.06 -3.31
C SER A 59 -6.67 4.24 -4.43
N MET A 60 -6.73 4.77 -5.65
CA MET A 60 -7.28 4.12 -6.85
C MET A 60 -6.22 3.85 -7.94
N ALA A 61 -4.93 3.89 -7.61
CA ALA A 61 -3.83 3.67 -8.54
C ALA A 61 -2.66 2.91 -7.90
N ASP A 62 -1.61 2.62 -8.67
CA ASP A 62 -0.37 2.03 -8.16
C ASP A 62 0.81 2.90 -8.60
N VAL A 63 1.43 3.60 -7.65
CA VAL A 63 2.55 4.54 -7.88
C VAL A 63 3.71 3.87 -8.64
N PHE A 64 3.86 2.56 -8.47
CA PHE A 64 4.96 1.77 -9.03
C PHE A 64 4.53 0.93 -10.24
N GLU A 65 3.42 1.30 -10.89
CA GLU A 65 3.08 0.78 -12.21
C GLU A 65 4.22 1.05 -13.21
N ASN A 66 4.59 0.02 -13.98
CA ASN A 66 5.71 0.08 -14.93
C ASN A 66 5.29 0.72 -16.26
N ARG A 67 5.08 2.03 -16.22
CA ARG A 67 4.65 2.85 -17.35
C ARG A 67 5.48 4.11 -17.43
N LYS A 68 6.03 4.41 -18.62
CA LYS A 68 6.95 5.52 -18.84
C LYS A 68 6.28 6.88 -18.66
N ASP A 69 5.03 6.99 -19.08
CA ASP A 69 4.19 8.18 -18.94
C ASP A 69 3.92 8.54 -17.46
N LEU A 70 4.07 7.59 -16.54
CA LEU A 70 3.88 7.83 -15.09
C LEU A 70 5.14 8.32 -14.38
N ILE A 71 6.31 8.33 -15.05
CA ILE A 71 7.57 8.74 -14.44
C ILE A 71 7.51 10.19 -13.90
N PRO A 72 7.03 11.21 -14.67
CA PRO A 72 6.97 12.58 -14.15
C PRO A 72 6.07 12.72 -12.91
N HIS A 73 4.94 12.02 -12.89
CA HIS A 73 4.01 12.04 -11.77
C HIS A 73 4.59 11.39 -10.52
N ARG A 74 5.35 10.30 -10.69
CA ARG A 74 6.07 9.66 -9.59
C ARG A 74 7.14 10.58 -9.02
N LEU A 75 7.95 11.22 -9.87
CA LEU A 75 8.97 12.16 -9.42
C LEU A 75 8.36 13.33 -8.64
N ARG A 76 7.27 13.92 -9.16
CA ARG A 76 6.50 14.94 -8.45
C ARG A 76 6.02 14.48 -7.07
N LEU A 77 5.56 13.24 -6.94
CA LEU A 77 5.17 12.66 -5.66
C LEU A 77 6.36 12.50 -4.71
N LEU A 78 7.50 12.00 -5.18
CA LEU A 78 8.70 11.85 -4.35
C LEU A 78 9.21 13.20 -3.83
N GLU A 79 9.14 14.25 -4.64
CA GLU A 79 9.44 15.63 -4.22
C GLU A 79 8.47 16.10 -3.15
N LEU A 80 7.16 15.90 -3.35
CA LEU A 80 6.13 16.28 -2.37
C LEU A 80 6.32 15.57 -1.03
N ILE A 81 6.63 14.28 -1.05
CA ILE A 81 6.93 13.49 0.15
C ILE A 81 8.13 14.07 0.89
N ALA A 82 9.21 14.42 0.16
CA ALA A 82 10.42 14.97 0.75
C ALA A 82 10.19 16.32 1.43
N VAL A 83 9.31 17.18 0.88
CA VAL A 83 9.00 18.50 1.45
C VAL A 83 7.84 18.48 2.45
N THR A 84 7.29 17.31 2.80
CA THR A 84 6.22 17.16 3.81
C THR A 84 6.62 16.18 4.92
N PRO A 85 7.69 16.47 5.69
CA PRO A 85 8.26 15.54 6.64
C PRO A 85 7.36 15.26 7.86
N TYR A 86 6.34 16.08 8.14
CA TYR A 86 5.42 15.91 9.27
C TYR A 86 4.21 15.02 8.93
N LEU A 87 4.12 14.55 7.69
CA LEU A 87 3.11 13.58 7.24
C LEU A 87 3.70 12.17 7.13
N ASP A 88 2.92 11.15 7.47
CA ASP A 88 3.25 9.75 7.22
C ASP A 88 2.59 9.28 5.92
N TRP A 89 3.39 9.08 4.88
CA TRP A 89 2.92 8.71 3.55
C TRP A 89 2.82 7.19 3.40
N LEU A 90 1.60 6.67 3.25
CA LEU A 90 1.36 5.25 3.01
C LEU A 90 1.38 5.00 1.50
N LEU A 91 2.42 4.29 1.04
CA LEU A 91 2.57 3.86 -0.35
C LEU A 91 2.31 2.35 -0.44
N LEU A 92 1.16 1.96 -0.96
CA LEU A 92 0.78 0.56 -1.14
C LEU A 92 0.93 0.13 -2.61
N THR A 93 1.48 -1.07 -2.85
CA THR A 93 1.60 -1.61 -4.21
C THR A 93 1.43 -3.12 -4.28
N LYS A 94 0.94 -3.60 -5.42
CA LYS A 94 0.92 -5.04 -5.78
C LYS A 94 2.23 -5.45 -6.49
N ARG A 95 3.12 -4.49 -6.73
CA ARG A 95 4.33 -4.61 -7.58
C ARG A 95 5.60 -4.26 -6.81
N ILE A 96 5.69 -4.65 -5.55
CA ILE A 96 6.82 -4.32 -4.66
C ILE A 96 8.21 -4.66 -5.26
N HIS A 97 8.30 -5.71 -6.07
CA HIS A 97 9.50 -6.12 -6.81
C HIS A 97 9.99 -5.10 -7.86
N LEU A 98 9.17 -4.12 -8.23
CA LEU A 98 9.52 -3.06 -9.17
C LEU A 98 9.91 -1.77 -8.48
N VAL A 99 9.61 -1.57 -7.19
CA VAL A 99 9.80 -0.30 -6.49
C VAL A 99 11.22 0.23 -6.67
N ARG A 100 12.24 -0.60 -6.43
CA ARG A 100 13.65 -0.20 -6.58
C ARG A 100 14.01 0.22 -8.02
N LYS A 101 13.39 -0.40 -9.03
CA LYS A 101 13.60 -0.06 -10.45
C LYS A 101 12.85 1.21 -10.88
N GLN A 102 11.78 1.55 -10.17
CA GLN A 102 10.92 2.69 -10.47
C GLN A 102 11.34 3.98 -9.75
N LEU A 103 12.19 3.86 -8.72
CA LEU A 103 12.80 4.98 -8.02
C LEU A 103 14.06 5.48 -8.75
N PRO A 104 14.44 6.76 -8.60
CA PRO A 104 15.72 7.26 -9.10
C PRO A 104 16.89 6.44 -8.54
N ARG A 105 17.98 6.32 -9.32
CA ARG A 105 19.16 5.56 -8.89
C ARG A 105 19.72 6.14 -7.59
N GLY A 106 19.88 5.28 -6.58
CA GLY A 106 20.39 5.67 -5.25
C GLY A 106 19.38 6.42 -4.38
N TYR A 107 18.12 6.51 -4.81
CA TYR A 107 17.06 7.12 -3.99
C TYR A 107 16.70 6.22 -2.82
N GLU A 108 16.84 6.76 -1.62
CA GLU A 108 16.37 6.16 -0.38
C GLU A 108 15.02 6.75 0.00
N LEU A 109 14.08 5.88 0.39
CA LEU A 109 12.77 6.36 0.85
C LEU A 109 12.96 7.08 2.19
N PRO A 110 12.45 8.31 2.35
CA PRO A 110 12.60 9.06 3.60
C PRO A 110 11.82 8.41 4.73
N SER A 111 12.19 8.72 5.98
CA SER A 111 11.61 8.12 7.19
C SER A 111 10.11 8.41 7.35
N ASN A 112 9.59 9.42 6.66
CA ASN A 112 8.17 9.74 6.64
C ASN A 112 7.37 8.90 5.62
N VAL A 113 7.99 7.90 5.00
CA VAL A 113 7.33 6.91 4.13
C VAL A 113 7.08 5.61 4.88
N TRP A 114 5.84 5.13 4.74
CA TRP A 114 5.41 3.80 5.10
C TRP A 114 5.21 3.03 3.79
N LEU A 115 6.05 2.03 3.54
CA LEU A 115 6.00 1.26 2.30
C LEU A 115 5.23 -0.04 2.55
N GLY A 116 4.27 -0.35 1.68
CA GLY A 116 3.44 -1.52 1.84
C GLY A 116 3.28 -2.36 0.60
N ALA A 117 3.03 -3.65 0.83
CA ALA A 117 2.68 -4.61 -0.20
C ALA A 117 1.25 -5.13 0.03
N THR A 118 0.46 -5.21 -1.05
CA THR A 118 -0.78 -6.00 -1.02
C THR A 118 -0.41 -7.48 -1.03
N VAL A 119 -1.11 -8.31 -0.24
CA VAL A 119 -0.95 -9.77 -0.22
C VAL A 119 -2.30 -10.46 -0.02
N GLU A 120 -2.77 -11.14 -1.04
CA GLU A 120 -4.11 -11.71 -1.05
C GLU A 120 -4.13 -13.14 -0.46
N ASN A 121 -3.00 -13.84 -0.53
CA ASN A 121 -2.86 -15.26 -0.19
C ASN A 121 -1.39 -15.64 0.09
N GLN A 122 -1.15 -16.87 0.56
CA GLN A 122 0.20 -17.32 0.95
C GLN A 122 1.21 -17.26 -0.22
N GLU A 123 0.76 -17.54 -1.44
CA GLU A 123 1.62 -17.51 -2.62
C GLU A 123 2.13 -16.09 -2.92
N THR A 124 1.21 -15.12 -2.93
CA THR A 124 1.58 -13.70 -3.13
C THR A 124 2.44 -13.18 -1.98
N ALA A 125 2.19 -13.63 -0.74
CA ALA A 125 3.06 -13.31 0.39
C ALA A 125 4.50 -13.80 0.16
N GLY A 126 4.70 -15.08 -0.17
CA GLY A 126 6.02 -15.64 -0.47
C GLY A 126 6.74 -14.94 -1.64
N LYS A 127 5.99 -14.51 -2.66
CA LYS A 127 6.53 -13.79 -3.82
C LYS A 127 6.95 -12.35 -3.50
N ARG A 128 6.20 -11.65 -2.64
CA ARG A 128 6.29 -10.19 -2.45
C ARG A 128 7.13 -9.78 -1.25
N LEU A 129 7.01 -10.48 -0.12
CA LEU A 129 7.58 -10.02 1.15
C LEU A 129 9.11 -9.98 1.14
N LYS A 130 9.76 -10.88 0.37
CA LYS A 130 11.22 -10.82 0.17
C LYS A 130 11.68 -9.45 -0.35
N TYR A 131 10.95 -8.86 -1.30
CA TYR A 131 11.30 -7.55 -1.86
C TYR A 131 10.93 -6.40 -0.92
N LEU A 132 9.83 -6.51 -0.17
CA LEU A 132 9.44 -5.50 0.82
C LEU A 132 10.53 -5.34 1.88
N LEU A 133 11.09 -6.45 2.34
CA LEU A 133 12.10 -6.47 3.39
C LEU A 133 13.50 -6.06 2.90
N GLU A 134 13.74 -5.91 1.60
CA GLU A 134 15.00 -5.35 1.08
C GLU A 134 15.12 -3.83 1.30
N PHE A 135 14.04 -3.15 1.71
CA PHE A 135 14.06 -1.72 2.02
C PHE A 135 14.30 -1.54 3.51
N ASP A 136 15.43 -0.96 3.90
CA ASP A 136 15.83 -0.68 5.28
C ASP A 136 15.45 0.74 5.75
N THR A 137 15.31 1.69 4.84
CA THR A 137 15.03 3.10 5.16
C THR A 137 13.59 3.48 5.53
N PRO A 138 12.50 2.85 5.00
CA PRO A 138 11.14 3.19 5.41
C PRO A 138 10.91 2.93 6.90
N ALA A 139 10.23 3.86 7.58
CA ALA A 139 9.95 3.73 9.01
C ALA A 139 8.98 2.59 9.33
N VAL A 140 8.07 2.29 8.40
CA VAL A 140 7.08 1.22 8.54
C VAL A 140 7.03 0.41 7.24
N ARG A 141 7.15 -0.91 7.37
CA ARG A 141 6.79 -1.87 6.31
C ARG A 141 5.44 -2.48 6.65
N PHE A 142 4.42 -2.22 5.84
CA PHE A 142 3.08 -2.71 6.13
C PHE A 142 2.56 -3.68 5.08
N LEU A 143 1.60 -4.51 5.48
CA LEU A 143 0.88 -5.41 4.59
C LEU A 143 -0.58 -4.99 4.52
N SER A 144 -1.09 -4.92 3.30
CA SER A 144 -2.53 -4.90 3.05
C SER A 144 -2.95 -6.30 2.61
N CYS A 145 -3.41 -7.09 3.56
CA CYS A 145 -4.00 -8.39 3.31
C CYS A 145 -5.45 -8.20 2.85
N GLU A 146 -5.63 -7.63 1.66
CA GLU A 146 -6.93 -7.20 1.15
C GLU A 146 -7.03 -7.31 -0.39
N PRO A 147 -8.09 -7.97 -0.91
CA PRO A 147 -8.93 -8.89 -0.16
C PRO A 147 -8.13 -10.10 0.33
N LEU A 148 -8.46 -10.62 1.51
CA LEU A 148 -7.99 -11.93 1.94
C LEU A 148 -8.70 -13.02 1.13
N LEU A 149 -7.93 -13.73 0.30
CA LEU A 149 -8.37 -14.82 -0.57
C LEU A 149 -7.87 -16.19 -0.12
N GLY A 150 -7.31 -16.27 1.08
CA GLY A 150 -6.83 -17.51 1.68
C GLY A 150 -6.15 -17.25 3.03
N PRO A 151 -5.83 -18.33 3.78
CA PRO A 151 -5.07 -18.21 5.01
C PRO A 151 -3.65 -17.69 4.72
N LEU A 152 -3.10 -16.97 5.69
CA LEU A 152 -1.75 -16.42 5.66
C LEU A 152 -1.01 -16.81 6.94
N ASP A 153 0.13 -17.48 6.80
CA ASP A 153 1.15 -17.59 7.85
C ASP A 153 2.26 -16.59 7.56
N LEU A 154 2.25 -15.48 8.30
CA LEU A 154 3.17 -14.36 8.19
C LEU A 154 4.32 -14.43 9.20
N ARG A 155 4.29 -15.36 10.16
CA ARG A 155 5.31 -15.48 11.24
C ARG A 155 6.75 -15.34 10.74
N PRO A 156 7.16 -15.92 9.59
CA PRO A 156 8.53 -15.76 9.08
C PRO A 156 8.97 -14.31 8.82
N TRP A 157 8.02 -13.40 8.60
CA TRP A 157 8.27 -11.99 8.24
C TRP A 157 7.86 -10.99 9.33
N LEU A 158 7.21 -11.43 10.41
CA LEU A 158 6.89 -10.59 11.57
C LEU A 158 8.08 -10.41 12.53
N GLN A 159 9.06 -11.31 12.45
CA GLN A 159 10.30 -11.25 13.19
C GLN A 159 11.38 -10.52 12.38
N ARG A 160 12.31 -9.85 13.09
CA ARG A 160 13.45 -9.20 12.42
C ARG A 160 14.35 -10.27 11.81
N GLY A 161 14.53 -10.18 10.50
CA GLY A 161 15.50 -11.02 9.78
C GLY A 161 16.94 -10.58 10.02
N THR A 162 17.88 -11.21 9.32
CA THR A 162 19.32 -10.88 9.38
C THR A 162 19.64 -9.45 8.96
N ALA A 163 18.84 -8.88 8.05
CA ALA A 163 18.92 -7.47 7.64
C ALA A 163 18.31 -6.48 8.67
N GLY A 164 17.83 -6.96 9.82
CA GLY A 164 17.19 -6.14 10.85
C GLY A 164 15.76 -5.68 10.53
N THR A 165 15.27 -5.95 9.32
CA THR A 165 13.93 -5.60 8.84
C THR A 165 12.88 -6.66 9.19
N ARG A 166 11.63 -6.22 9.36
CA ARG A 166 10.42 -7.05 9.52
C ARG A 166 9.20 -6.31 9.00
N VAL A 167 8.06 -6.97 8.94
CA VAL A 167 6.75 -6.31 8.79
C VAL A 167 6.36 -5.67 10.12
N ASP A 168 5.98 -4.39 10.07
CA ASP A 168 5.69 -3.56 11.24
C ASP A 168 4.19 -3.33 11.47
N TRP A 169 3.37 -3.51 10.44
CA TRP A 169 1.91 -3.36 10.51
C TRP A 169 1.19 -4.27 9.51
N VAL A 170 0.14 -4.97 9.95
CA VAL A 170 -0.70 -5.82 9.10
C VAL A 170 -2.13 -5.30 9.12
N ILE A 171 -2.69 -5.12 7.92
CA ILE A 171 -4.10 -4.76 7.71
C ILE A 171 -4.78 -5.98 7.07
N ALA A 172 -5.95 -6.37 7.56
CA ALA A 172 -6.73 -7.47 7.03
C ALA A 172 -8.16 -7.02 6.67
N GLY A 173 -8.68 -7.52 5.55
CA GLY A 173 -10.05 -7.25 5.15
C GLY A 173 -10.53 -8.11 3.98
N GLY A 174 -11.83 -8.33 3.94
CA GLY A 174 -12.50 -9.04 2.85
C GLY A 174 -12.77 -8.16 1.63
N GLU A 175 -13.22 -8.80 0.56
CA GLU A 175 -13.56 -8.16 -0.72
C GLU A 175 -14.85 -7.32 -0.62
N SER A 176 -14.83 -6.14 -1.22
CA SER A 176 -15.99 -5.25 -1.26
C SER A 176 -16.63 -5.23 -2.65
N GLY A 177 -17.95 -5.17 -2.70
CA GLY A 177 -18.73 -4.89 -3.91
C GLY A 177 -19.64 -6.07 -4.28
N PRO A 178 -20.49 -5.91 -5.31
CA PRO A 178 -21.34 -6.98 -5.79
C PRO A 178 -20.50 -8.17 -6.28
N GLY A 179 -20.82 -9.38 -5.81
CA GLY A 179 -20.07 -10.59 -6.15
C GLY A 179 -18.77 -10.77 -5.37
N SER A 180 -18.62 -10.10 -4.23
CA SER A 180 -17.51 -10.30 -3.29
C SER A 180 -17.33 -11.78 -2.97
N ARG A 181 -16.09 -12.24 -3.06
CA ARG A 181 -15.71 -13.56 -2.59
C ARG A 181 -15.78 -13.58 -1.06
N PRO A 182 -16.40 -14.63 -0.45
CA PRO A 182 -16.47 -14.73 1.00
C PRO A 182 -15.08 -14.90 1.60
N MET A 183 -14.86 -14.28 2.75
CA MET A 183 -13.66 -14.44 3.57
C MET A 183 -13.99 -15.28 4.79
N GLU A 184 -13.22 -16.35 5.01
CA GLU A 184 -13.40 -17.19 6.20
C GLU A 184 -13.01 -16.43 7.47
N PRO A 185 -13.87 -16.38 8.51
CA PRO A 185 -13.61 -15.59 9.71
C PRO A 185 -12.33 -15.94 10.47
N GLN A 186 -11.85 -17.17 10.29
CA GLN A 186 -10.64 -17.67 10.91
C GLN A 186 -9.37 -17.03 10.33
N TRP A 187 -9.39 -16.55 9.09
CA TRP A 187 -8.20 -15.96 8.45
C TRP A 187 -7.76 -14.64 9.13
N PRO A 188 -8.61 -13.61 9.29
CA PRO A 188 -8.21 -12.39 9.99
C PRO A 188 -7.96 -12.63 11.49
N ASP A 189 -8.65 -13.57 12.14
CA ASP A 189 -8.39 -13.89 13.54
C ASP A 189 -7.00 -14.55 13.71
N ASN A 190 -6.63 -15.45 12.81
CA ASN A 190 -5.30 -16.05 12.81
C ASN A 190 -4.19 -15.01 12.60
N LEU A 191 -4.38 -14.05 11.67
CA LEU A 191 -3.46 -12.93 11.48
C LEU A 191 -3.34 -12.04 12.72
N ARG A 192 -4.46 -11.75 13.39
CA ARG A 192 -4.47 -11.00 14.65
C ARG A 192 -3.62 -11.71 15.71
N MET A 193 -3.77 -13.03 15.86
CA MET A 193 -2.96 -13.82 16.80
C MET A 193 -1.47 -13.76 16.47
N GLN A 194 -1.08 -14.00 15.22
CA GLN A 194 0.33 -13.93 14.79
C GLN A 194 0.94 -12.55 15.05
N CYS A 195 0.19 -11.47 14.77
CA CYS A 195 0.65 -10.11 15.02
C CYS A 195 0.82 -9.83 16.51
N ASN A 196 -0.14 -10.29 17.33
CA ASN A 196 -0.08 -10.16 18.78
C ASN A 196 1.12 -10.92 19.37
N GLU A 197 1.37 -12.16 18.93
CA GLU A 197 2.54 -12.95 19.31
C GLU A 197 3.87 -12.25 18.96
N ALA A 198 3.91 -11.54 17.83
CA ALA A 198 5.12 -10.85 17.35
C ALA A 198 5.25 -9.37 17.78
N GLY A 199 4.30 -8.84 18.55
CA GLY A 199 4.27 -7.41 18.90
C GLY A 199 4.18 -6.49 17.66
N VAL A 200 3.48 -6.93 16.63
CA VAL A 200 3.23 -6.20 15.37
C VAL A 200 1.83 -5.60 15.42
N ALA A 201 1.67 -4.38 14.92
CA ALA A 201 0.35 -3.74 14.87
C ALA A 201 -0.57 -4.49 13.91
N PHE A 202 -1.84 -4.66 14.30
CA PHE A 202 -2.86 -5.29 13.47
C PHE A 202 -4.08 -4.38 13.34
N HIS A 203 -4.65 -4.29 12.14
CA HIS A 203 -5.91 -3.59 11.89
C HIS A 203 -6.84 -4.46 11.05
N PHE A 204 -7.97 -4.84 11.62
CA PHE A 204 -9.07 -5.44 10.86
C PHE A 204 -9.94 -4.32 10.29
N LYS A 205 -10.02 -4.23 8.95
CA LYS A 205 -10.73 -3.16 8.27
C LYS A 205 -12.19 -3.49 8.04
N GLN A 206 -12.49 -4.68 7.49
CA GLN A 206 -13.85 -5.07 7.10
C GLN A 206 -13.98 -6.57 6.82
N TRP A 207 -15.19 -7.10 6.94
CA TRP A 207 -15.53 -8.47 6.53
C TRP A 207 -15.65 -8.66 5.01
N GLY A 208 -16.00 -7.60 4.28
CA GLY A 208 -16.48 -7.69 2.90
C GLY A 208 -18.00 -7.54 2.84
N HIS A 209 -18.56 -7.62 1.62
CA HIS A 209 -20.01 -7.59 1.39
C HIS A 209 -20.62 -8.98 1.31
#